data_AF-A0AAU7K1Y8-F1
#
_entry.id   AF-A0AAU7K1Y8-F1
#
_cell.length_a   1.000
_cell.length_b   1.000
_cell.length_c   1.000
_cell.angle_alpha   90.00
_cell.angle_beta   90.00
_cell.angle_gamma   90.00
#
_symmetry.space_group_name_H-M   'P 1'
#
loop_
_entity.id
_entity.type
_entity.pdbx_description
1 polymer ?
#
loop_
_entity_poly.entity_id
_entity_poly.type
_entity_poly.pdbx_seq_one_letter_code
_entity_poly.pdbx_strand_id
1 'polypeptide(L)'
;MRKLFNKGVVAMCALTILASCKREGTLNANLDAIDQNIIKNKNSTDIWLDQNFLNPYNIETKYRFDRFELPSGKNITPPLVDQVIPAMEMVRDVWIKPYEAAGGADFIKRIAPRQFVLAGSAEYNSNGSITLGTAEGGRKIVLYVINSFDKTNISSVKQMIQVIQHEYTHILNQTVDFTPEYQTVSRGGYEANWTQRPLSEAYSLGFITQYARVSPVEDFAEQSSNMLMMGRVQYNSIVATVPADAQVKLKKKEQYVVDYFKTAFNIDFYKLQKEVQLALFKVSAPVLHRMIGPGVGYTTLYANPSTDSNQSAEFLGLWNTAKTSMTAGGFVLKDFAMTFKANSVMTLRYTFTNAAGTTTYFADADYNMALNTTTGVTTFTLLTTQPTGTTYSNMGVINARMAGVNSYFSTGSFRINWINQIIPGEIGFLGSLGAFYKTTNANSYFYGTMGN
;
A
#
# COMPACT_ATOMS: atom_id res chain seq x y z
N MET A 1 -4.87 42.26 73.74
CA MET A 1 -4.90 40.93 73.06
C MET A 1 -4.04 40.86 71.79
N ARG A 2 -4.02 41.87 70.90
CA ARG A 2 -3.23 41.86 69.64
C ARG A 2 -1.69 41.68 69.80
N LYS A 3 -1.09 42.22 70.87
CA LYS A 3 0.37 42.12 71.13
C LYS A 3 0.82 40.78 71.75
N LEU A 4 -0.07 40.06 72.43
CA LEU A 4 0.19 38.71 72.95
C LEU A 4 0.01 37.65 71.85
N PHE A 5 -0.95 37.87 70.95
CA PHE A 5 -1.16 37.03 69.76
C PHE A 5 0.02 37.11 68.78
N ASN A 6 0.53 38.32 68.50
CA ASN A 6 1.70 38.47 67.61
C ASN A 6 2.99 37.86 68.19
N LYS A 7 3.17 37.86 69.52
CA LYS A 7 4.32 37.18 70.16
C LYS A 7 4.16 35.66 70.17
N GLY A 8 2.94 35.15 70.29
CA GLY A 8 2.62 33.72 70.17
C GLY A 8 2.83 33.17 68.76
N VAL A 9 2.42 33.93 67.72
CA VAL A 9 2.60 33.54 66.32
C VAL A 9 4.08 33.57 65.90
N VAL A 10 4.86 34.55 66.37
CA VAL A 10 6.31 34.61 66.10
C VAL A 10 7.07 33.49 66.81
N ALA A 11 6.69 33.13 68.04
CA ALA A 11 7.30 32.00 68.76
C ALA A 11 6.96 30.64 68.12
N MET A 12 5.74 30.47 67.60
CA MET A 12 5.30 29.25 66.91
C MET A 12 5.95 29.10 65.52
N CYS A 13 6.16 30.19 64.77
CA CYS A 13 6.93 30.17 63.53
C CYS A 13 8.44 29.96 63.74
N ALA A 14 9.00 30.37 64.88
CA ALA A 14 10.41 30.13 65.21
C ALA A 14 10.68 28.66 65.61
N LEU A 15 9.70 27.98 66.21
CA LEU A 15 9.79 26.56 66.58
C LEU A 15 9.69 25.61 65.37
N THR A 16 9.06 26.03 64.26
CA THR A 16 8.99 25.22 63.03
C THR A 16 10.24 25.30 62.15
N ILE A 17 11.17 26.22 62.41
CA ILE A 17 12.42 26.37 61.63
C ILE A 17 13.55 25.44 62.15
N LEU A 18 13.43 24.93 63.39
CA LEU A 18 14.42 24.01 63.99
C LEU A 18 14.11 22.53 63.76
N ALA A 19 12.96 22.19 63.16
CA ALA A 19 12.72 20.88 62.58
C ALA A 19 13.37 20.79 61.18
N SER A 20 14.67 21.07 61.12
CA SER A 20 15.49 20.69 59.98
C SER A 20 15.46 19.16 59.91
N CYS A 21 14.88 18.63 58.83
CA CYS A 21 15.05 17.23 58.50
C CYS A 21 16.56 16.94 58.56
N LYS A 22 16.97 16.00 59.43
CA LYS A 22 18.26 15.34 59.24
C LYS A 22 18.30 14.99 57.75
N ARG A 23 19.31 15.46 57.01
CA ARG A 23 19.56 14.92 55.68
C ARG A 23 19.70 13.43 55.90
N GLU A 24 18.69 12.66 55.49
CA GLU A 24 18.85 11.23 55.35
C GLU A 24 20.10 11.04 54.48
N GLY A 25 21.00 10.17 54.92
CA GLY A 25 22.18 9.83 54.14
C GLY A 25 21.73 9.54 52.72
N THR A 26 22.52 9.97 51.73
CA THR A 26 22.26 9.68 50.32
C THR A 26 21.72 8.27 50.20
N LEU A 27 20.48 8.13 49.72
CA LEU A 27 19.84 6.84 49.57
C LEU A 27 20.78 6.00 48.71
N ASN A 28 21.53 5.11 49.33
CA ASN A 28 22.41 4.17 48.63
C ASN A 28 21.53 3.00 48.13
N ALA A 29 20.38 3.36 47.56
CA ALA A 29 19.57 2.46 46.79
C ALA A 29 20.35 2.28 45.49
N ASN A 30 20.81 1.06 45.25
CA ASN A 30 21.30 0.69 43.94
C ASN A 30 20.11 0.79 42.97
N LEU A 31 19.97 1.94 42.30
CA LEU A 31 18.90 2.16 41.33
C LEU A 31 19.00 1.13 40.20
N ASP A 32 20.20 0.65 39.86
CA ASP A 32 20.40 -0.45 38.92
C ASP A 32 19.91 -1.81 39.44
N ALA A 33 19.66 -1.97 40.75
CA ALA A 33 19.04 -3.17 41.32
C ALA A 33 17.51 -3.09 41.38
N ILE A 34 16.94 -1.90 41.16
CA ILE A 34 15.50 -1.63 41.26
C ILE A 34 14.90 -1.36 39.87
N ASP A 35 15.67 -0.77 38.96
CA ASP A 35 15.23 -0.52 37.58
C ASP A 35 15.24 -1.82 36.76
N GLN A 36 14.08 -2.48 36.71
CA GLN A 36 13.85 -3.67 35.91
C GLN A 36 13.99 -3.41 34.39
N ASN A 37 14.07 -2.15 33.95
CA ASN A 37 14.30 -1.82 32.54
C ASN A 37 15.78 -1.91 32.14
N ILE A 38 16.73 -1.92 33.07
CA ILE A 38 18.15 -2.06 32.76
C ILE A 38 18.49 -3.54 32.51
N ILE A 39 18.53 -3.92 31.23
CA ILE A 39 18.98 -5.25 30.81
C ILE A 39 20.50 -5.35 30.99
N LYS A 40 20.95 -5.90 32.12
CA LYS A 40 22.39 -6.08 32.44
C LYS A 40 23.10 -7.09 31.55
N ASN A 41 22.41 -8.16 31.16
CA ASN A 41 22.95 -9.23 30.33
C ASN A 41 22.23 -9.26 28.98
N LYS A 42 22.69 -8.40 28.06
CA LYS A 42 22.14 -8.33 26.69
C LYS A 42 22.50 -9.59 25.90
N ASN A 43 21.48 -10.23 25.33
CA ASN A 43 21.63 -11.33 24.38
C ASN A 43 21.77 -10.79 22.94
N SER A 44 21.91 -11.69 21.97
CA SER A 44 22.05 -11.30 20.55
C SER A 44 20.84 -10.53 20.01
N THR A 45 19.63 -10.81 20.50
CA THR A 45 18.41 -10.08 20.09
C THR A 45 18.41 -8.66 20.64
N ASP A 46 18.79 -8.46 21.92
CA ASP A 46 18.91 -7.13 22.51
C ASP A 46 19.93 -6.28 21.75
N ILE A 47 21.12 -6.84 21.47
CA ILE A 47 22.19 -6.15 20.72
C ILE A 47 21.73 -5.78 19.31
N TRP A 48 21.03 -6.70 18.63
CA TRP A 48 20.51 -6.43 17.29
C TRP A 48 19.49 -5.30 17.29
N LEU A 49 18.56 -5.28 18.27
CA LEU A 49 17.59 -4.21 18.43
C LEU A 49 18.27 -2.87 18.75
N ASP A 50 19.29 -2.86 19.60
CA ASP A 50 20.04 -1.63 19.88
C ASP A 50 20.68 -1.05 18.60
N GLN A 51 21.33 -1.91 17.82
CA GLN A 51 22.06 -1.51 16.62
C GLN A 51 21.13 -1.04 15.49
N ASN A 52 19.92 -1.60 15.40
CA ASN A 52 19.00 -1.33 14.29
C ASN A 52 17.85 -0.37 14.64
N PHE A 53 17.59 -0.12 15.93
CA PHE A 53 16.48 0.72 16.40
C PHE A 53 16.94 1.78 17.41
N LEU A 54 17.51 1.37 18.54
CA LEU A 54 17.81 2.31 19.62
C LEU A 54 18.87 3.34 19.21
N ASN A 55 20.03 2.87 18.75
CA ASN A 55 21.15 3.73 18.40
C ASN A 55 20.87 4.61 17.17
N PRO A 56 20.31 4.10 16.06
CA PRO A 56 20.07 4.92 14.87
C PRO A 56 18.85 5.83 14.98
N TYR A 57 17.80 5.43 15.71
CA TYR A 57 16.49 6.09 15.67
C TYR A 57 15.96 6.54 17.03
N ASN A 58 16.62 6.18 18.13
CA ASN A 58 16.12 6.38 19.49
C ASN A 58 14.73 5.73 19.68
N ILE A 59 14.63 4.48 19.21
CA ILE A 59 13.44 3.64 19.34
C ILE A 59 13.79 2.42 20.19
N GLU A 60 13.22 2.34 21.38
CA GLU A 60 13.34 1.15 22.22
C GLU A 60 12.39 0.05 21.72
N THR A 61 12.82 -1.21 21.70
CA THR A 61 11.93 -2.34 21.40
C THR A 61 11.87 -3.29 22.58
N LYS A 62 10.74 -3.29 23.29
CA LYS A 62 10.48 -4.17 24.43
C LYS A 62 9.84 -5.47 23.96
N TYR A 63 10.62 -6.55 23.94
CA TYR A 63 10.13 -7.91 23.68
C TYR A 63 10.21 -8.82 24.90
N ARG A 64 11.03 -8.47 25.89
CA ARG A 64 11.04 -9.15 27.19
C ARG A 64 9.73 -8.81 27.88
N PHE A 65 8.88 -9.83 28.02
CA PHE A 65 7.48 -9.63 28.37
C PHE A 65 7.31 -8.90 29.70
N ASP A 66 6.67 -7.74 29.64
CA ASP A 66 6.21 -6.98 30.79
C ASP A 66 4.70 -6.80 30.68
N ARG A 67 3.95 -7.36 31.63
CA ARG A 67 2.49 -7.31 31.61
C ARG A 67 1.96 -5.88 31.80
N PHE A 68 2.70 -5.00 32.47
CA PHE A 68 2.30 -3.63 32.77
C PHE A 68 2.40 -2.70 31.55
N GLU A 69 3.15 -3.09 30.53
CA GLU A 69 3.25 -2.36 29.26
C GLU A 69 2.07 -2.64 28.32
N LEU A 70 1.22 -3.61 28.66
CA LEU A 70 0.13 -4.14 27.84
C LEU A 70 -1.24 -3.88 28.48
N PRO A 71 -2.34 -3.78 27.70
CA PRO A 71 -3.67 -3.50 28.24
C PRO A 71 -4.08 -4.44 29.37
N SER A 72 -4.59 -3.89 30.47
CA SER A 72 -5.03 -4.66 31.63
C SER A 72 -6.28 -5.50 31.31
N GLY A 73 -6.47 -6.63 32.01
CA GLY A 73 -7.66 -7.48 31.86
C GLY A 73 -7.73 -8.30 30.57
N LYS A 74 -6.69 -8.28 29.73
CA LYS A 74 -6.58 -9.09 28.50
C LYS A 74 -5.68 -10.32 28.67
N ASN A 75 -5.96 -11.41 27.98
CA ASN A 75 -5.07 -12.58 27.94
C ASN A 75 -4.08 -12.42 26.79
N ILE A 76 -2.86 -11.96 27.10
CA ILE A 76 -1.80 -11.73 26.12
C ILE A 76 -0.59 -12.59 26.47
N THR A 77 -0.04 -13.31 25.48
CA THR A 77 1.13 -14.17 25.69
C THR A 77 2.44 -13.45 25.36
N PRO A 78 3.58 -13.85 25.97
CA PRO A 78 4.90 -13.40 25.56
C PRO A 78 5.20 -13.66 24.07
N PRO A 79 5.97 -12.77 23.41
CA PRO A 79 6.48 -13.04 22.07
C PRO A 79 7.57 -14.14 22.11
N LEU A 80 7.60 -14.97 21.08
CA LEU A 80 8.69 -15.93 20.83
C LEU A 80 9.93 -15.14 20.39
N VAL A 81 11.07 -15.37 21.06
CA VAL A 81 12.31 -14.60 20.84
C VAL A 81 12.82 -14.72 19.41
N ASP A 82 12.70 -15.89 18.80
CA ASP A 82 13.10 -16.16 17.41
C ASP A 82 12.24 -15.41 16.37
N GLN A 83 11.04 -14.95 16.73
CA GLN A 83 10.17 -14.14 15.87
C GLN A 83 10.42 -12.63 15.97
N VAL A 84 11.13 -12.17 17.00
CA VAL A 84 11.38 -10.75 17.26
C VAL A 84 12.18 -10.11 16.13
N ILE A 85 13.35 -10.68 15.80
CA ILE A 85 14.21 -10.15 14.72
C ILE A 85 13.47 -10.19 13.37
N PRO A 86 12.85 -11.31 12.93
CA PRO A 86 12.05 -11.35 11.71
C PRO A 86 10.99 -10.25 11.60
N ALA A 87 10.22 -9.99 12.66
CA ALA A 87 9.22 -8.93 12.68
C ALA A 87 9.87 -7.54 12.57
N MET A 88 10.85 -7.27 13.42
CA MET A 88 11.50 -5.96 13.46
C MET A 88 12.36 -5.69 12.22
N GLU A 89 12.90 -6.70 11.54
CA GLU A 89 13.51 -6.55 10.22
C GLU A 89 12.55 -5.90 9.22
N MET A 90 11.29 -6.35 9.20
CA MET A 90 10.28 -5.78 8.31
C MET A 90 9.87 -4.37 8.72
N VAL A 91 9.80 -4.07 10.02
CA VAL A 91 9.59 -2.70 10.52
C VAL A 91 10.70 -1.76 10.02
N ARG A 92 11.96 -2.19 10.12
CA ARG A 92 13.11 -1.41 9.60
C ARG A 92 13.03 -1.26 8.08
N ASP A 93 12.82 -2.36 7.36
CA ASP A 93 13.03 -2.40 5.92
C ASP A 93 11.84 -1.88 5.10
N VAL A 94 10.61 -1.99 5.61
CA VAL A 94 9.38 -1.64 4.90
C VAL A 94 8.73 -0.35 5.44
N TRP A 95 9.06 0.08 6.66
CA TRP A 95 8.58 1.34 7.21
C TRP A 95 9.71 2.37 7.35
N ILE A 96 10.74 2.13 8.16
CA ILE A 96 11.78 3.14 8.45
C ILE A 96 12.55 3.55 7.19
N LYS A 97 13.17 2.59 6.48
CA LYS A 97 14.02 2.88 5.31
C LYS A 97 13.32 3.64 4.19
N PRO A 98 12.05 3.32 3.81
CA PRO A 98 11.30 4.13 2.86
C PRO A 98 11.13 5.60 3.28
N TYR A 99 10.87 5.86 4.57
CA TYR A 99 10.81 7.24 5.09
C TYR A 99 12.17 7.95 5.03
N GLU A 100 13.28 7.25 5.30
CA GLU A 100 14.62 7.82 5.12
C GLU A 100 14.90 8.19 3.66
N ALA A 101 14.53 7.31 2.72
CA ALA A 101 14.73 7.53 1.30
C ALA A 101 13.86 8.69 0.76
N ALA A 102 12.63 8.83 1.25
CA ALA A 102 11.70 9.85 0.79
C ALA A 102 11.86 11.21 1.50
N GLY A 103 12.00 11.21 2.83
CA GLY A 103 12.05 12.40 3.68
C GLY A 103 13.41 12.76 4.26
N GLY A 104 14.43 11.93 4.03
CA GLY A 104 15.78 12.07 4.61
C GLY A 104 15.91 11.38 5.98
N ALA A 105 17.15 11.07 6.36
CA ALA A 105 17.43 10.30 7.58
C ALA A 105 16.95 10.98 8.87
N ASP A 106 16.88 12.30 8.91
CA ASP A 106 16.47 13.05 10.10
C ASP A 106 14.95 13.06 10.33
N PHE A 107 14.15 12.85 9.27
CA PHE A 107 12.69 12.88 9.39
C PHE A 107 12.18 11.81 10.36
N ILE A 108 12.53 10.55 10.09
CA ILE A 108 12.03 9.42 10.89
C ILE A 108 12.60 9.47 12.33
N LYS A 109 13.85 9.92 12.52
CA LYS A 109 14.46 10.07 13.85
C LYS A 109 13.74 11.09 14.74
N ARG A 110 13.21 12.15 14.14
CA ARG A 110 12.53 13.23 14.86
C ARG A 110 11.13 12.85 15.29
N ILE A 111 10.37 12.17 14.43
CA ILE A 111 8.92 11.98 14.61
C ILE A 111 8.52 10.51 14.79
N ALA A 112 9.46 9.56 14.87
CA ALA A 112 9.15 8.17 15.18
C ALA A 112 8.59 7.98 16.61
N PRO A 113 7.77 6.93 16.85
CA PRO A 113 7.50 6.43 18.19
C PRO A 113 8.81 6.15 18.92
N ARG A 114 8.83 6.40 20.23
CA ARG A 114 10.00 6.14 21.08
C ARG A 114 10.10 4.69 21.51
N GLN A 115 9.01 3.93 21.41
CA GLN A 115 8.97 2.56 21.86
C GLN A 115 8.06 1.67 21.00
N PHE A 116 8.53 0.46 20.72
CA PHE A 116 7.70 -0.68 20.33
C PHE A 116 7.58 -1.64 21.51
N VAL A 117 6.38 -2.14 21.78
CA VAL A 117 6.14 -3.25 22.71
C VAL A 117 5.60 -4.43 21.94
N LEU A 118 6.23 -5.60 22.09
CA LEU A 118 5.90 -6.80 21.33
C LEU A 118 5.07 -7.78 22.16
N ALA A 119 3.97 -8.24 21.59
CA ALA A 119 3.07 -9.23 22.18
C ALA A 119 2.92 -10.45 21.25
N GLY A 120 2.98 -11.65 21.84
CA GLY A 120 2.96 -12.89 21.07
C GLY A 120 1.60 -13.25 20.49
N SER A 121 0.51 -12.90 21.18
CA SER A 121 -0.87 -13.19 20.76
C SER A 121 -1.63 -11.92 20.35
N ALA A 122 -2.78 -12.10 19.70
CA ALA A 122 -3.73 -11.01 19.46
C ALA A 122 -4.35 -10.49 20.77
N GLU A 123 -4.76 -9.23 20.77
CA GLU A 123 -5.70 -8.71 21.76
C GLU A 123 -7.14 -8.85 21.21
N TYR A 124 -8.00 -9.54 21.94
CA TYR A 124 -9.41 -9.72 21.58
C TYR A 124 -10.29 -8.65 22.23
N ASN A 125 -11.14 -8.01 21.41
CA ASN A 125 -12.14 -7.04 21.84
C ASN A 125 -13.47 -7.73 22.20
N SER A 126 -14.29 -7.05 22.99
CA SER A 126 -15.60 -7.58 23.43
C SER A 126 -16.59 -7.79 22.27
N ASN A 127 -16.38 -7.11 21.14
CA ASN A 127 -17.17 -7.26 19.92
C ASN A 127 -16.60 -8.33 18.95
N GLY A 128 -15.58 -9.10 19.37
CA GLY A 128 -14.97 -10.15 18.56
C GLY A 128 -13.93 -9.67 17.53
N SER A 129 -13.67 -8.36 17.41
CA SER A 129 -12.55 -7.87 16.61
C SER A 129 -11.22 -8.09 17.33
N ILE A 130 -10.13 -8.10 16.58
CA ILE A 130 -8.77 -8.16 17.13
C ILE A 130 -8.08 -6.81 16.97
N THR A 131 -7.36 -6.39 18.00
CA THR A 131 -6.46 -5.24 17.93
C THR A 131 -5.08 -5.74 17.54
N LEU A 132 -4.54 -5.18 16.44
CA LEU A 132 -3.26 -5.58 15.85
C LEU A 132 -2.12 -4.61 16.18
N GLY A 133 -2.48 -3.41 16.63
CA GLY A 133 -1.61 -2.52 17.37
C GLY A 133 -2.39 -1.34 17.94
N THR A 134 -1.73 -0.59 18.82
CA THR A 134 -2.26 0.60 19.49
C THR A 134 -1.16 1.62 19.68
N ALA A 135 -1.41 2.90 19.43
CA ALA A 135 -0.53 3.97 19.90
C ALA A 135 -0.98 4.57 21.24
N GLU A 136 -0.05 4.66 22.20
CA GLU A 136 -0.26 5.41 23.44
C GLU A 136 0.51 6.74 23.37
N GLY A 137 -0.23 7.85 23.29
CA GLY A 137 0.32 9.22 23.35
C GLY A 137 1.38 9.53 22.30
N GLY A 138 1.33 8.85 21.15
CA GLY A 138 2.27 8.98 20.04
C GLY A 138 3.71 8.55 20.36
N ARG A 139 3.96 7.94 21.53
CA ARG A 139 5.31 7.52 21.96
C ARG A 139 5.51 6.01 21.89
N LYS A 140 4.45 5.23 22.07
CA LYS A 140 4.52 3.77 22.15
C LYS A 140 3.58 3.14 21.15
N ILE A 141 4.06 2.19 20.35
CA ILE A 141 3.23 1.32 19.51
C ILE A 141 3.33 -0.11 20.05
N VAL A 142 2.20 -0.72 20.34
CA VAL A 142 2.14 -2.16 20.67
C VAL A 142 1.94 -2.95 19.37
N LEU A 143 2.74 -3.98 19.12
CA LEU A 143 2.58 -4.91 17.99
C LEU A 143 2.15 -6.26 18.52
N TYR A 144 0.98 -6.71 18.08
CA TYR A 144 0.42 -8.00 18.47
C TYR A 144 0.72 -9.11 17.47
N VAL A 145 0.46 -10.35 17.88
CA VAL A 145 0.52 -11.55 17.03
C VAL A 145 1.92 -11.87 16.48
N ILE A 146 2.97 -11.46 17.21
CA ILE A 146 4.37 -11.69 16.79
C ILE A 146 4.68 -13.19 16.63
N ASN A 147 4.01 -14.07 17.38
CA ASN A 147 4.29 -15.52 17.32
C ASN A 147 3.83 -16.18 16.01
N SER A 148 2.89 -15.58 15.29
CA SER A 148 2.42 -16.08 14.00
C SER A 148 2.88 -15.22 12.83
N PHE A 149 3.83 -14.30 13.07
CA PHE A 149 4.35 -13.45 12.01
C PHE A 149 5.20 -14.28 11.04
N ASP A 150 4.92 -14.14 9.74
CA ASP A 150 5.73 -14.76 8.69
C ASP A 150 6.29 -13.68 7.77
N LYS A 151 7.61 -13.45 7.89
CA LYS A 151 8.31 -12.44 7.08
C LYS A 151 8.36 -12.77 5.58
N THR A 152 8.09 -14.02 5.20
CA THR A 152 8.05 -14.48 3.80
C THR A 152 6.65 -14.36 3.19
N ASN A 153 5.62 -14.19 4.03
CA ASN A 153 4.24 -14.00 3.61
C ASN A 153 3.92 -12.50 3.49
N ILE A 154 3.76 -12.03 2.25
CA ILE A 154 3.45 -10.62 1.97
C ILE A 154 2.20 -10.11 2.69
N SER A 155 1.20 -10.96 2.93
CA SER A 155 -0.02 -10.56 3.64
C SER A 155 0.26 -10.32 5.11
N SER A 156 1.07 -11.18 5.75
CA SER A 156 1.53 -11.00 7.14
C SER A 156 2.35 -9.72 7.29
N VAL A 157 3.27 -9.46 6.35
CA VAL A 157 4.05 -8.22 6.34
C VAL A 157 3.16 -6.99 6.15
N LYS A 158 2.29 -6.98 5.14
CA LYS A 158 1.38 -5.85 4.89
C LYS A 158 0.49 -5.56 6.08
N GLN A 159 -0.07 -6.58 6.74
CA GLN A 159 -0.94 -6.41 7.90
C GLN A 159 -0.22 -5.70 9.06
N MET A 160 0.98 -6.15 9.43
CA MET A 160 1.76 -5.52 10.50
C MET A 160 2.20 -4.10 10.13
N ILE A 161 2.72 -3.91 8.92
CA ILE A 161 3.22 -2.60 8.49
C ILE A 161 2.08 -1.60 8.30
N GLN A 162 0.89 -2.03 7.84
CA GLN A 162 -0.27 -1.15 7.73
C GLN A 162 -0.66 -0.55 9.08
N VAL A 163 -0.66 -1.36 10.15
CA VAL A 163 -0.92 -0.87 11.50
C VAL A 163 0.12 0.17 11.91
N ILE A 164 1.41 -0.09 11.70
CA ILE A 164 2.46 0.87 12.03
C ILE A 164 2.28 2.17 11.23
N GLN A 165 1.97 2.08 9.94
CA GLN A 165 1.73 3.25 9.09
C GLN A 165 0.48 4.05 9.53
N HIS A 166 -0.57 3.35 9.94
CA HIS A 166 -1.79 3.94 10.48
C HIS A 166 -1.48 4.72 11.77
N GLU A 167 -0.86 4.06 12.76
CA GLU A 167 -0.48 4.68 14.03
C GLU A 167 0.55 5.80 13.85
N TYR A 168 1.48 5.65 12.92
CA TYR A 168 2.44 6.68 12.59
C TYR A 168 1.75 7.92 11.99
N THR A 169 0.70 7.72 11.18
CA THR A 169 -0.10 8.85 10.67
C THR A 169 -0.74 9.64 11.81
N HIS A 170 -1.25 8.96 12.85
CA HIS A 170 -1.74 9.64 14.06
C HIS A 170 -0.64 10.46 14.75
N ILE A 171 0.58 9.94 14.85
CA ILE A 171 1.74 10.68 15.41
C ILE A 171 2.08 11.92 14.57
N LEU A 172 2.05 11.79 13.24
CA LEU A 172 2.23 12.92 12.33
C LEU A 172 1.15 13.97 12.56
N ASN A 173 -0.12 13.56 12.64
CA ASN A 173 -1.26 14.45 12.86
C ASN A 173 -1.17 15.18 14.21
N GLN A 174 -0.67 14.52 15.26
CA GLN A 174 -0.39 15.17 16.56
C GLN A 174 0.75 16.19 16.50
N THR A 175 1.66 16.07 15.54
CA THR A 175 2.80 16.99 15.36
C THR A 175 2.40 18.19 14.50
N VAL A 176 1.67 17.94 13.41
CA VAL A 176 1.09 18.95 12.53
C VAL A 176 -0.29 18.47 12.10
N ASP A 177 -1.33 19.22 12.45
CA ASP A 177 -2.70 18.86 12.11
C ASP A 177 -2.90 18.79 10.59
N PHE A 178 -3.69 17.82 10.13
CA PHE A 178 -4.22 17.85 8.77
C PHE A 178 -5.40 18.81 8.69
N THR A 179 -5.71 19.26 7.47
CA THR A 179 -6.72 20.30 7.24
C THR A 179 -8.13 19.82 7.65
N PRO A 180 -8.89 20.59 8.45
CA PRO A 180 -10.25 20.21 8.87
C PRO A 180 -11.22 19.97 7.69
N GLU A 181 -10.95 20.54 6.53
CA GLU A 181 -11.72 20.38 5.29
C GLU A 181 -11.76 18.93 4.82
N TYR A 182 -10.79 18.09 5.19
CA TYR A 182 -10.77 16.67 4.86
C TYR A 182 -12.06 15.97 5.29
N GLN A 183 -12.56 16.25 6.49
CA GLN A 183 -13.75 15.61 7.04
C GLN A 183 -15.03 15.94 6.24
N THR A 184 -15.01 17.04 5.47
CA THR A 184 -16.17 17.48 4.70
C THR A 184 -16.40 16.62 3.45
N VAL A 185 -15.36 15.91 2.98
CA VAL A 185 -15.41 15.10 1.74
C VAL A 185 -16.41 13.95 1.85
N SER A 186 -16.46 13.28 3.00
CA SER A 186 -17.37 12.16 3.27
C SER A 186 -18.33 12.47 4.43
N ARG A 187 -18.66 13.75 4.63
CA ARG A 187 -19.62 14.20 5.65
C ARG A 187 -20.94 13.43 5.53
N GLY A 188 -21.44 12.93 6.66
CA GLY A 188 -22.65 12.12 6.74
C GLY A 188 -22.44 10.62 6.50
N GLY A 189 -21.25 10.18 6.09
CA GLY A 189 -20.90 8.76 5.96
C GLY A 189 -20.18 8.14 7.16
N TYR A 190 -19.78 8.97 8.14
CA TYR A 190 -19.14 8.51 9.37
C TYR A 190 -20.13 7.78 10.29
N GLU A 191 -19.70 6.64 10.84
CA GLU A 191 -20.49 5.78 11.72
C GLU A 191 -19.56 5.11 12.73
N ALA A 192 -19.84 5.28 14.03
CA ALA A 192 -18.98 4.77 15.09
C ALA A 192 -18.86 3.24 15.09
N ASN A 193 -19.92 2.52 14.70
CA ASN A 193 -19.92 1.06 14.65
C ASN A 193 -19.58 0.53 13.25
N TRP A 194 -18.29 0.51 12.94
CA TRP A 194 -17.77 0.09 11.62
C TRP A 194 -17.94 -1.42 11.33
N THR A 195 -18.14 -2.26 12.35
CA THR A 195 -18.14 -3.73 12.19
C THR A 195 -19.41 -4.28 11.52
N GLN A 196 -20.47 -3.50 11.40
CA GLN A 196 -21.78 -3.96 10.95
C GLN A 196 -22.05 -3.81 9.45
N ARG A 197 -21.19 -3.09 8.72
CA ARG A 197 -21.42 -2.70 7.31
C ARG A 197 -20.33 -3.26 6.40
N PRO A 198 -20.63 -3.74 5.19
CA PRO A 198 -19.62 -4.33 4.31
C PRO A 198 -18.66 -3.29 3.72
N LEU A 199 -17.48 -3.72 3.28
CA LEU A 199 -16.49 -2.87 2.60
C LEU A 199 -17.05 -2.18 1.34
N SER A 200 -17.95 -2.83 0.60
CA SER A 200 -18.60 -2.25 -0.57
C SER A 200 -19.43 -0.99 -0.23
N GLU A 201 -20.04 -0.96 0.96
CA GLU A 201 -20.75 0.23 1.44
C GLU A 201 -19.77 1.36 1.73
N ALA A 202 -18.67 1.07 2.44
CA ALA A 202 -17.63 2.05 2.71
C ALA A 202 -17.04 2.64 1.41
N TYR A 203 -16.75 1.79 0.42
CA TYR A 203 -16.34 2.21 -0.91
C TYR A 203 -17.37 3.11 -1.59
N SER A 204 -18.66 2.76 -1.54
CA SER A 204 -19.73 3.58 -2.13
C SER A 204 -19.87 4.98 -1.51
N LEU A 205 -19.38 5.16 -0.27
CA LEU A 205 -19.42 6.41 0.48
C LEU A 205 -18.10 7.21 0.40
N GLY A 206 -17.09 6.69 -0.32
CA GLY A 206 -15.79 7.33 -0.47
C GLY A 206 -14.83 7.09 0.71
N PHE A 207 -14.90 5.93 1.35
CA PHE A 207 -13.94 5.47 2.37
C PHE A 207 -13.15 4.28 1.86
N ILE A 208 -11.84 4.21 2.16
CA ILE A 208 -10.97 3.14 1.66
C ILE A 208 -11.09 1.83 2.47
N THR A 209 -11.60 1.90 3.70
CA THR A 209 -11.92 0.74 4.54
C THR A 209 -13.20 0.97 5.34
N GLN A 210 -13.74 -0.08 5.95
CA GLN A 210 -14.85 0.05 6.91
C GLN A 210 -14.44 0.89 8.12
N TYR A 211 -13.22 0.69 8.63
CA TYR A 211 -12.70 1.37 9.82
C TYR A 211 -12.50 2.87 9.61
N ALA A 212 -12.17 3.31 8.39
CA ALA A 212 -12.11 4.72 8.02
C ALA A 212 -13.43 5.50 8.29
N ARG A 213 -14.56 4.81 8.46
CA ARG A 213 -15.85 5.45 8.79
C ARG A 213 -15.99 5.85 10.26
N VAL A 214 -15.10 5.39 11.15
CA VAL A 214 -15.25 5.62 12.60
C VAL A 214 -15.13 7.11 12.94
N SER A 215 -14.13 7.78 12.37
CA SER A 215 -13.92 9.22 12.58
C SER A 215 -13.08 9.82 11.45
N PRO A 216 -13.07 11.15 11.28
CA PRO A 216 -12.19 11.81 10.31
C PRO A 216 -10.70 11.55 10.53
N VAL A 217 -10.27 11.32 11.78
CA VAL A 217 -8.87 11.05 12.13
C VAL A 217 -8.50 9.62 11.71
N GLU A 218 -9.37 8.64 11.97
CA GLU A 218 -9.19 7.27 11.49
C GLU A 218 -9.24 7.18 9.95
N ASP A 219 -10.12 7.96 9.31
CA ASP A 219 -10.22 8.06 7.86
C ASP A 219 -8.91 8.54 7.22
N PHE A 220 -8.30 9.58 7.80
CA PHE A 220 -7.03 10.10 7.31
C PHE A 220 -5.87 9.10 7.46
N ALA A 221 -5.81 8.42 8.61
CA ALA A 221 -4.81 7.38 8.89
C ALA A 221 -5.00 6.14 8.00
N GLU A 222 -6.24 5.68 7.81
CA GLU A 222 -6.57 4.60 6.90
C GLU A 222 -6.28 4.96 5.45
N GLN A 223 -6.64 6.17 5.01
CA GLN A 223 -6.34 6.65 3.66
C GLN A 223 -4.83 6.64 3.40
N SER A 224 -4.04 7.21 4.31
CA SER A 224 -2.58 7.31 4.17
C SER A 224 -1.91 5.93 4.17
N SER A 225 -2.23 5.08 5.16
CA SER A 225 -1.64 3.74 5.29
C SER A 225 -2.02 2.82 4.14
N ASN A 226 -3.30 2.78 3.74
CA ASN A 226 -3.74 1.94 2.62
C ASN A 226 -3.13 2.40 1.30
N MET A 227 -2.99 3.71 1.06
CA MET A 227 -2.29 4.19 -0.14
C MET A 227 -0.84 3.69 -0.17
N LEU A 228 -0.11 3.73 0.95
CA LEU A 228 1.27 3.21 1.01
C LEU A 228 1.34 1.69 0.79
N MET A 229 0.40 0.92 1.35
CA MET A 229 0.40 -0.54 1.29
C MET A 229 -0.11 -1.12 -0.03
N MET A 230 -1.11 -0.48 -0.64
CA MET A 230 -1.67 -0.87 -1.94
C MET A 230 -0.77 -0.44 -3.10
N GLY A 231 -0.09 0.71 -2.96
CA GLY A 231 0.59 1.34 -4.07
C GLY A 231 -0.37 1.89 -5.12
N ARG A 232 0.16 2.65 -6.08
CA ARG A 232 -0.65 3.39 -7.04
C ARG A 232 -1.49 2.52 -7.97
N VAL A 233 -0.96 1.36 -8.37
CA VAL A 233 -1.63 0.43 -9.30
C VAL A 233 -2.90 -0.14 -8.68
N GLN A 234 -2.80 -0.73 -7.47
CA GLN A 234 -3.96 -1.32 -6.79
C GLN A 234 -4.92 -0.24 -6.28
N TYR A 235 -4.42 0.87 -5.72
CA TYR A 235 -5.29 1.94 -5.25
C TYR A 235 -6.16 2.52 -6.37
N ASN A 236 -5.54 2.85 -7.52
CA ASN A 236 -6.29 3.37 -8.66
C ASN A 236 -7.28 2.35 -9.23
N SER A 237 -6.94 1.05 -9.22
CA SER A 237 -7.85 0.01 -9.72
C SER A 237 -9.08 -0.14 -8.84
N ILE A 238 -8.93 -0.02 -7.51
CA ILE A 238 -10.06 0.02 -6.56
C ILE A 238 -10.91 1.27 -6.82
N VAL A 239 -10.29 2.45 -6.89
CA VAL A 239 -11.00 3.72 -7.13
C VAL A 239 -11.80 3.66 -8.45
N ALA A 240 -11.26 3.07 -9.51
CA ALA A 240 -11.97 2.95 -10.78
C ALA A 240 -13.24 2.07 -10.71
N THR A 241 -13.36 1.21 -9.70
CA THR A 241 -14.52 0.30 -9.54
C THR A 241 -15.64 0.86 -8.66
N VAL A 242 -15.39 1.92 -7.89
CA VAL A 242 -16.41 2.50 -7.00
C VAL A 242 -17.36 3.42 -7.78
N PRO A 243 -18.56 3.75 -7.26
CA PRO A 243 -19.48 4.69 -7.90
C PRO A 243 -18.84 6.05 -8.18
N ALA A 244 -19.26 6.74 -9.25
CA ALA A 244 -18.61 7.98 -9.73
C ALA A 244 -18.41 9.05 -8.64
N ASP A 245 -19.40 9.28 -7.77
CA ASP A 245 -19.29 10.21 -6.64
C ASP A 245 -18.19 9.79 -5.64
N ALA A 246 -18.12 8.49 -5.33
CA ALA A 246 -17.08 7.95 -4.46
C ALA A 246 -15.68 8.04 -5.09
N GLN A 247 -15.56 7.94 -6.43
CA GLN A 247 -14.28 8.14 -7.11
C GLN A 247 -13.76 9.56 -6.88
N VAL A 248 -14.64 10.56 -7.04
CA VAL A 248 -14.31 11.97 -6.79
C VAL A 248 -13.88 12.18 -5.35
N LYS A 249 -14.59 11.58 -4.38
CA LYS A 249 -14.26 11.66 -2.95
C LYS A 249 -12.90 11.04 -2.62
N LEU A 250 -12.64 9.81 -3.07
CA LEU A 250 -11.37 9.12 -2.81
C LEU A 250 -10.19 9.83 -3.49
N LYS A 251 -10.37 10.40 -4.69
CA LYS A 251 -9.35 11.21 -5.35
C LYS A 251 -9.07 12.52 -4.61
N LYS A 252 -10.11 13.17 -4.07
CA LYS A 252 -9.94 14.36 -3.24
C LYS A 252 -9.22 14.03 -1.91
N LYS A 253 -9.54 12.90 -1.28
CA LYS A 253 -8.84 12.40 -0.08
C LYS A 253 -7.38 12.06 -0.34
N GLU A 254 -7.09 11.38 -1.46
CA GLU A 254 -5.71 11.13 -1.93
C GLU A 254 -4.94 12.45 -2.06
N GLN A 255 -5.53 13.48 -2.68
CA GLN A 255 -4.88 14.77 -2.83
C GLN A 255 -4.58 15.43 -1.48
N TYR A 256 -5.52 15.40 -0.52
CA TYR A 256 -5.26 15.93 0.82
C TYR A 256 -4.11 15.21 1.54
N VAL A 257 -3.99 13.89 1.40
CA VAL A 257 -2.85 13.14 1.96
C VAL A 257 -1.56 13.58 1.29
N VAL A 258 -1.51 13.63 -0.05
CA VAL A 258 -0.33 14.06 -0.80
C VAL A 258 0.11 15.47 -0.40
N ASP A 259 -0.83 16.41 -0.34
CA ASP A 259 -0.57 17.81 0.02
C ASP A 259 -0.12 17.95 1.47
N TYR A 260 -0.71 17.18 2.40
CA TYR A 260 -0.33 17.17 3.80
C TYR A 260 1.13 16.72 3.98
N PHE A 261 1.51 15.56 3.43
CA PHE A 261 2.89 15.07 3.55
C PHE A 261 3.89 16.04 2.92
N LYS A 262 3.51 16.69 1.82
CA LYS A 262 4.37 17.67 1.16
C LYS A 262 4.50 18.98 1.95
N THR A 263 3.41 19.54 2.46
CA THR A 263 3.42 20.84 3.11
C THR A 263 3.88 20.77 4.56
N ALA A 264 3.44 19.76 5.32
CA ALA A 264 3.80 19.60 6.73
C ALA A 264 5.23 19.06 6.91
N PHE A 265 5.68 18.17 6.02
CA PHE A 265 6.91 17.41 6.22
C PHE A 265 7.90 17.44 5.04
N ASN A 266 7.58 18.14 3.95
CA ASN A 266 8.37 18.16 2.71
C ASN A 266 8.63 16.76 2.12
N ILE A 267 7.70 15.82 2.33
CA ILE A 267 7.78 14.46 1.77
C ILE A 267 6.97 14.41 0.48
N ASP A 268 7.60 13.95 -0.60
CA ASP A 268 6.87 13.50 -1.78
C ASP A 268 6.21 12.15 -1.47
N PHE A 269 4.89 12.16 -1.31
CA PHE A 269 4.14 10.98 -0.93
C PHE A 269 4.22 9.86 -2.00
N TYR A 270 4.28 10.19 -3.28
CA TYR A 270 4.39 9.18 -4.33
C TYR A 270 5.80 8.57 -4.38
N LYS A 271 6.83 9.37 -4.07
CA LYS A 271 8.18 8.83 -3.83
C LYS A 271 8.18 7.87 -2.64
N LEU A 272 7.60 8.27 -1.51
CA LEU A 272 7.46 7.41 -0.33
C LEU A 272 6.72 6.11 -0.65
N GLN A 273 5.57 6.21 -1.32
CA GLN A 273 4.78 5.06 -1.76
C GLN A 273 5.62 4.14 -2.65
N LYS A 274 6.39 4.68 -3.59
CA LYS A 274 7.29 3.89 -4.44
C LYS A 274 8.35 3.14 -3.62
N GLU A 275 9.02 3.80 -2.68
CA GLU A 275 10.02 3.16 -1.82
C GLU A 275 9.43 2.04 -0.95
N VAL A 276 8.22 2.25 -0.41
CA VAL A 276 7.48 1.22 0.32
C VAL A 276 7.16 0.02 -0.58
N GLN A 277 6.70 0.25 -1.81
CA GLN A 277 6.44 -0.83 -2.76
C GLN A 277 7.72 -1.57 -3.15
N LEU A 278 8.83 -0.88 -3.39
CA LEU A 278 10.13 -1.51 -3.64
C LEU A 278 10.60 -2.38 -2.47
N ALA A 279 10.35 -1.95 -1.23
CA ALA A 279 10.64 -2.76 -0.05
C ALA A 279 9.75 -4.02 0.01
N LEU A 280 8.44 -3.88 -0.25
CA LEU A 280 7.51 -5.01 -0.32
C LEU A 280 7.87 -6.00 -1.45
N PHE A 281 8.38 -5.52 -2.59
CA PHE A 281 8.81 -6.37 -3.70
C PHE A 281 10.01 -7.26 -3.37
N LYS A 282 10.79 -6.94 -2.33
CA LYS A 282 11.85 -7.81 -1.80
C LYS A 282 11.30 -8.98 -1.00
N VAL A 283 10.10 -8.83 -0.42
CA VAL A 283 9.37 -9.93 0.26
C VAL A 283 8.68 -10.80 -0.78
N SER A 284 7.93 -10.17 -1.69
CA SER A 284 7.23 -10.86 -2.78
C SER A 284 7.24 -10.00 -4.03
N ALA A 285 8.01 -10.42 -5.03
CA ALA A 285 8.08 -9.73 -6.30
C ALA A 285 6.69 -9.63 -6.96
N PRO A 286 6.36 -8.51 -7.62
CA PRO A 286 5.06 -8.35 -8.24
C PRO A 286 4.92 -9.34 -9.39
N VAL A 287 3.79 -10.04 -9.45
CA VAL A 287 3.51 -11.06 -10.48
C VAL A 287 2.43 -10.53 -11.40
N LEU A 288 2.79 -10.15 -12.63
CA LEU A 288 1.91 -9.41 -13.55
C LEU A 288 0.53 -10.07 -13.73
N HIS A 289 0.45 -11.37 -13.94
CA HIS A 289 -0.83 -12.06 -14.16
C HIS A 289 -1.77 -12.02 -12.95
N ARG A 290 -1.26 -11.75 -11.74
CA ARG A 290 -2.06 -11.55 -10.52
C ARG A 290 -2.46 -10.09 -10.32
N MET A 291 -2.05 -9.21 -11.22
CA MET A 291 -2.26 -7.77 -11.17
C MET A 291 -3.11 -7.26 -12.35
N ILE A 292 -3.77 -8.15 -13.10
CA ILE A 292 -4.59 -7.78 -14.26
C ILE A 292 -6.07 -7.92 -13.93
N GLY A 293 -6.83 -6.85 -14.17
CA GLY A 293 -8.27 -6.81 -14.06
C GLY A 293 -8.79 -5.69 -13.14
N PRO A 294 -10.09 -5.37 -13.23
CA PRO A 294 -10.72 -4.33 -12.41
C PRO A 294 -10.63 -4.64 -10.92
N GLY A 295 -10.32 -3.63 -10.09
CA GLY A 295 -10.19 -3.78 -8.64
C GLY A 295 -8.94 -4.55 -8.19
N VAL A 296 -8.14 -5.09 -9.11
CA VAL A 296 -6.92 -5.85 -8.82
C VAL A 296 -5.68 -5.01 -9.15
N GLY A 297 -5.62 -4.46 -10.36
CA GLY A 297 -4.47 -3.66 -10.81
C GLY A 297 -4.68 -3.09 -12.21
N TYR A 298 -3.83 -3.49 -13.13
CA TYR A 298 -3.85 -3.02 -14.51
C TYR A 298 -5.11 -3.46 -15.24
N THR A 299 -5.81 -2.51 -15.85
CA THR A 299 -7.00 -2.73 -16.66
C THR A 299 -6.70 -2.56 -18.15
N THR A 300 -5.52 -2.04 -18.51
CA THR A 300 -5.15 -1.84 -19.90
C THR A 300 -3.74 -2.31 -20.22
N LEU A 301 -3.55 -2.74 -21.46
CA LEU A 301 -2.25 -2.84 -22.11
C LEU A 301 -2.33 -2.04 -23.40
N TYR A 302 -1.40 -1.11 -23.61
CA TYR A 302 -1.27 -0.34 -24.85
C TYR A 302 0.03 -0.70 -25.55
N ALA A 303 -0.01 -0.89 -26.87
CA ALA A 303 1.16 -1.15 -27.68
C ALA A 303 1.04 -0.47 -29.04
N ASN A 304 2.14 0.10 -29.51
CA ASN A 304 2.29 0.58 -30.88
C ASN A 304 3.40 -0.20 -31.55
N PRO A 305 3.08 -1.33 -32.23
CA PRO A 305 4.09 -2.17 -32.86
C PRO A 305 4.92 -1.49 -33.96
N SER A 306 4.51 -0.31 -34.44
CA SER A 306 5.32 0.47 -35.39
C SER A 306 6.47 1.22 -34.70
N THR A 307 6.36 1.50 -33.39
CA THR A 307 7.38 2.21 -32.60
C THR A 307 8.02 1.34 -31.52
N ASP A 308 7.35 0.25 -31.14
CA ASP A 308 7.80 -0.72 -30.15
C ASP A 308 8.83 -1.67 -30.78
N SER A 309 10.11 -1.29 -30.72
CA SER A 309 11.21 -1.97 -31.44
C SER A 309 11.47 -3.42 -31.03
N ASN A 310 10.93 -3.87 -29.91
CA ASN A 310 11.18 -5.21 -29.34
C ASN A 310 9.99 -6.15 -29.48
N GLN A 311 9.00 -5.85 -30.34
CA GLN A 311 7.94 -6.82 -30.59
C GLN A 311 8.55 -8.08 -31.21
N SER A 312 8.03 -9.26 -30.85
CA SER A 312 8.60 -10.50 -31.41
C SER A 312 8.53 -10.51 -32.93
N ALA A 313 9.51 -11.14 -33.58
CA ALA A 313 9.57 -11.21 -35.04
C ALA A 313 8.29 -11.81 -35.65
N GLU A 314 7.71 -12.84 -35.02
CA GLU A 314 6.46 -13.44 -35.47
C GLU A 314 5.29 -12.44 -35.41
N PHE A 315 5.08 -11.80 -34.25
CA PHE A 315 3.99 -10.85 -34.07
C PHE A 315 4.15 -9.63 -34.99
N LEU A 316 5.37 -9.09 -35.09
CA LEU A 316 5.67 -7.93 -35.93
C LEU A 316 5.47 -8.24 -37.43
N GLY A 317 5.80 -9.46 -37.87
CA GLY A 317 5.53 -9.90 -39.24
C GLY A 317 4.03 -9.90 -39.57
N LEU A 318 3.20 -10.42 -38.66
CA LEU A 318 1.74 -10.41 -38.81
C LEU A 318 1.19 -8.98 -38.78
N TRP A 319 1.72 -8.12 -37.89
CA TRP A 319 1.35 -6.71 -37.82
C TRP A 319 1.67 -5.96 -39.11
N ASN A 320 2.86 -6.16 -39.68
CA ASN A 320 3.27 -5.52 -40.93
C ASN A 320 2.42 -6.00 -42.11
N THR A 321 2.05 -7.29 -42.14
CA THR A 321 1.12 -7.84 -43.13
C THR A 321 -0.26 -7.17 -43.04
N ALA A 322 -0.76 -6.99 -41.81
CA ALA A 322 -2.02 -6.30 -41.56
C ALA A 322 -1.94 -4.82 -41.96
N LYS A 323 -0.82 -4.13 -41.66
CA LYS A 323 -0.58 -2.74 -42.04
C LYS A 323 -0.63 -2.56 -43.56
N THR A 324 0.02 -3.43 -44.32
CA THR A 324 -0.05 -3.41 -45.80
C THR A 324 -1.48 -3.61 -46.30
N SER A 325 -2.21 -4.56 -45.70
CA SER A 325 -3.61 -4.84 -46.04
C SER A 325 -4.55 -3.68 -45.69
N MET A 326 -4.28 -2.97 -44.59
CA MET A 326 -5.00 -1.76 -44.19
C MET A 326 -4.73 -0.59 -45.15
N THR A 327 -3.48 -0.37 -45.54
CA THR A 327 -3.09 0.66 -46.53
C THR A 327 -3.77 0.44 -47.88
N ALA A 328 -3.82 -0.80 -48.36
CA ALA A 328 -4.56 -1.15 -49.59
C ALA A 328 -6.07 -0.86 -49.50
N GLY A 329 -6.62 -0.79 -48.27
CA GLY A 329 -7.99 -0.39 -48.00
C GLY A 329 -8.19 1.11 -47.77
N GLY A 330 -7.16 1.94 -47.94
CA GLY A 330 -7.23 3.38 -47.70
C GLY A 330 -7.11 3.80 -46.22
N PHE A 331 -6.57 2.92 -45.36
CA PHE A 331 -6.41 3.16 -43.93
C PHE A 331 -4.95 3.06 -43.49
N VAL A 332 -4.60 3.71 -42.38
CA VAL A 332 -3.28 3.60 -41.75
C VAL A 332 -3.44 3.02 -40.35
N LEU A 333 -3.00 1.77 -40.15
CA LEU A 333 -2.98 1.12 -38.84
C LEU A 333 -1.95 1.79 -37.91
N LYS A 334 -2.34 2.09 -36.67
CA LYS A 334 -1.51 2.82 -35.71
C LYS A 334 -1.03 1.94 -34.58
N ASP A 335 -1.95 1.45 -33.76
CA ASP A 335 -1.68 0.81 -32.48
C ASP A 335 -2.83 -0.14 -32.09
N PHE A 336 -2.62 -0.87 -31.00
CA PHE A 336 -3.69 -1.63 -30.36
C PHE A 336 -3.69 -1.43 -28.84
N ALA A 337 -4.87 -1.60 -28.26
CA ALA A 337 -5.04 -1.64 -26.81
C ALA A 337 -5.86 -2.87 -26.41
N MET A 338 -5.51 -3.47 -25.28
CA MET A 338 -6.34 -4.44 -24.58
C MET A 338 -6.94 -3.77 -23.37
N THR A 339 -8.25 -3.93 -23.17
CA THR A 339 -8.95 -3.49 -21.96
C THR A 339 -9.49 -4.73 -21.23
N PHE A 340 -8.94 -5.01 -20.05
CA PHE A 340 -9.33 -6.10 -19.16
C PHE A 340 -10.52 -5.67 -18.31
N LYS A 341 -11.68 -6.29 -18.54
CA LYS A 341 -12.97 -5.94 -17.92
C LYS A 341 -13.36 -7.00 -16.88
N ALA A 342 -14.48 -6.74 -16.21
CA ALA A 342 -15.10 -7.72 -15.33
C ALA A 342 -15.58 -8.96 -16.12
N ASN A 343 -15.94 -10.03 -15.40
CA ASN A 343 -16.47 -11.28 -15.98
C ASN A 343 -15.54 -11.92 -17.02
N SER A 344 -14.21 -11.80 -16.82
CA SER A 344 -13.20 -12.38 -17.70
C SER A 344 -13.29 -11.93 -19.17
N VAL A 345 -13.78 -10.71 -19.43
CA VAL A 345 -13.83 -10.16 -20.78
C VAL A 345 -12.62 -9.27 -21.04
N MET A 346 -11.99 -9.41 -22.21
CA MET A 346 -10.98 -8.49 -22.71
C MET A 346 -11.45 -7.88 -24.03
N THR A 347 -11.47 -6.55 -24.14
CA THR A 347 -11.72 -5.86 -25.41
C THR A 347 -10.39 -5.55 -26.08
N LEU A 348 -10.19 -6.08 -27.27
CA LEU A 348 -9.10 -5.70 -28.15
C LEU A 348 -9.58 -4.56 -29.05
N ARG A 349 -8.88 -3.42 -28.98
CA ARG A 349 -9.12 -2.25 -29.80
C ARG A 349 -7.95 -2.05 -30.76
N TYR A 350 -8.25 -1.86 -32.04
CA TYR A 350 -7.30 -1.32 -33.02
C TYR A 350 -7.58 0.15 -33.27
N THR A 351 -6.53 0.97 -33.29
CA THR A 351 -6.60 2.36 -33.73
C THR A 351 -6.05 2.48 -35.14
N PHE A 352 -6.78 3.15 -36.02
CA PHE A 352 -6.36 3.40 -37.39
C PHE A 352 -6.91 4.74 -37.88
N THR A 353 -6.32 5.29 -38.93
CA THR A 353 -6.79 6.53 -39.55
C THR A 353 -7.19 6.30 -41.00
N ASN A 354 -7.88 7.27 -41.61
CA ASN A 354 -7.91 7.37 -43.07
C ASN A 354 -6.49 7.56 -43.64
N ALA A 355 -6.33 7.39 -44.95
CA ALA A 355 -5.06 7.54 -45.65
C ALA A 355 -4.38 8.90 -45.40
N ALA A 356 -5.18 9.97 -45.27
CA ALA A 356 -4.67 11.32 -44.98
C ALA A 356 -4.23 11.53 -43.52
N GLY A 357 -4.54 10.61 -42.61
CA GLY A 357 -4.20 10.72 -41.19
C GLY A 357 -5.03 11.73 -40.40
N THR A 358 -6.10 12.29 -40.99
CA THR A 358 -6.91 13.36 -40.40
C THR A 358 -8.06 12.86 -39.54
N THR A 359 -8.54 11.64 -39.78
CA THR A 359 -9.68 11.06 -39.06
C THR A 359 -9.27 9.76 -38.41
N THR A 360 -9.44 9.67 -37.10
CA THR A 360 -9.14 8.48 -36.29
C THR A 360 -10.39 7.62 -36.12
N TYR A 361 -10.22 6.32 -36.30
CA TYR A 361 -11.22 5.29 -36.10
C TYR A 361 -10.73 4.27 -35.08
N PHE A 362 -11.69 3.65 -34.39
CA PHE A 362 -11.45 2.55 -33.48
C PHE A 362 -12.25 1.33 -33.93
N ALA A 363 -11.65 0.16 -33.82
CA ALA A 363 -12.30 -1.12 -34.09
C ALA A 363 -12.16 -2.04 -32.88
N ASP A 364 -13.29 -2.48 -32.32
CA ASP A 364 -13.32 -3.26 -31.07
C ASP A 364 -13.79 -4.69 -31.32
N ALA A 365 -13.18 -5.65 -30.60
CA ALA A 365 -13.65 -7.01 -30.48
C ALA A 365 -13.48 -7.50 -29.03
N ASP A 366 -14.54 -8.06 -28.47
CA ASP A 366 -14.55 -8.65 -27.14
C ASP A 366 -14.19 -10.15 -27.20
N TYR A 367 -13.29 -10.55 -26.31
CA TYR A 367 -12.82 -11.91 -26.13
C TYR A 367 -13.12 -12.36 -24.69
N ASN A 368 -13.51 -13.63 -24.53
CA ASN A 368 -13.38 -14.32 -23.26
C ASN A 368 -11.90 -14.58 -22.99
N MET A 369 -11.39 -14.09 -21.88
CA MET A 369 -10.02 -14.26 -21.39
C MET A 369 -10.01 -15.33 -20.30
N ALA A 370 -9.61 -16.55 -20.64
CA ALA A 370 -9.49 -17.63 -19.67
C ALA A 370 -8.08 -17.62 -19.07
N LEU A 371 -7.91 -16.99 -17.89
CA LEU A 371 -6.63 -16.92 -17.17
C LEU A 371 -6.55 -18.01 -16.08
N ASN A 372 -5.50 -18.83 -16.13
CA ASN A 372 -5.12 -19.70 -15.03
C ASN A 372 -4.23 -18.92 -14.05
N THR A 373 -4.77 -18.58 -12.88
CA THR A 373 -4.12 -17.71 -11.87
C THR A 373 -2.92 -18.36 -11.16
N THR A 374 -2.77 -19.69 -11.26
CA THR A 374 -1.63 -20.42 -10.71
C THR A 374 -0.44 -20.40 -11.66
N THR A 375 -0.69 -20.60 -12.96
CA THR A 375 0.37 -20.74 -13.99
C THR A 375 0.64 -19.45 -14.76
N GLY A 376 -0.27 -18.48 -14.69
CA GLY A 376 -0.24 -17.25 -15.48
C GLY A 376 -0.52 -17.46 -16.98
N VAL A 377 -0.98 -18.64 -17.38
CA VAL A 377 -1.34 -18.95 -18.77
C VAL A 377 -2.76 -18.45 -19.07
N THR A 378 -2.94 -17.79 -20.20
CA THR A 378 -4.22 -17.29 -20.67
C THR A 378 -4.47 -17.65 -22.13
N THR A 379 -5.75 -17.77 -22.49
CA THR A 379 -6.22 -17.87 -23.87
C THR A 379 -7.29 -16.81 -24.10
N PHE A 380 -7.43 -16.37 -25.35
CA PHE A 380 -8.45 -15.42 -25.76
C PHE A 380 -9.38 -16.10 -26.76
N THR A 381 -10.66 -16.22 -26.44
CA THR A 381 -11.67 -16.77 -27.36
C THR A 381 -12.64 -15.67 -27.75
N LEU A 382 -12.78 -15.37 -29.05
CA LEU A 382 -13.68 -14.32 -29.51
C LEU A 382 -15.11 -14.61 -29.03
N LEU A 383 -15.78 -13.62 -28.44
CA LEU A 383 -17.18 -13.78 -28.03
C LEU A 383 -18.07 -13.89 -29.27
N THR A 384 -19.00 -14.85 -29.24
CA THR A 384 -19.93 -15.11 -30.35
C THR A 384 -20.87 -13.94 -30.60
N THR A 385 -21.27 -13.24 -29.54
CA THR A 385 -22.08 -12.02 -29.61
C THR A 385 -21.21 -10.84 -29.24
N GLN A 386 -21.03 -9.92 -30.19
CA GLN A 386 -20.33 -8.67 -29.98
C GLN A 386 -21.34 -7.57 -29.64
N PRO A 387 -20.99 -6.61 -28.76
CA PRO A 387 -21.81 -5.44 -28.52
C PRO A 387 -22.11 -4.64 -29.80
N THR A 388 -23.21 -3.90 -29.79
CA THR A 388 -23.56 -2.98 -30.88
C THR A 388 -22.86 -1.65 -30.67
N GLY A 389 -22.27 -1.08 -31.73
CA GLY A 389 -21.67 0.25 -31.68
C GLY A 389 -20.79 0.52 -32.89
N THR A 390 -20.44 1.79 -33.08
CA THR A 390 -19.59 2.22 -34.21
C THR A 390 -18.25 1.49 -34.22
N THR A 391 -17.63 1.29 -33.04
CA THR A 391 -16.33 0.62 -32.94
C THR A 391 -16.40 -0.87 -33.28
N TYR A 392 -17.43 -1.57 -32.81
CA TYR A 392 -17.66 -2.97 -33.18
C TYR A 392 -18.04 -3.14 -34.65
N SER A 393 -18.78 -2.17 -35.23
CA SER A 393 -19.10 -2.16 -36.66
C SER A 393 -17.84 -1.96 -37.52
N ASN A 394 -16.95 -1.07 -37.08
CA ASN A 394 -15.65 -0.85 -37.73
C ASN A 394 -14.77 -2.12 -37.71
N MET A 395 -14.84 -2.93 -36.64
CA MET A 395 -14.15 -4.23 -36.62
C MET A 395 -14.64 -5.12 -37.76
N GLY A 396 -15.94 -5.16 -38.05
CA GLY A 396 -16.48 -5.90 -39.21
C GLY A 396 -15.86 -5.46 -40.54
N VAL A 397 -15.56 -4.16 -40.70
CA VAL A 397 -14.94 -3.61 -41.91
C VAL A 397 -13.47 -4.04 -42.06
N ILE A 398 -12.72 -4.10 -40.96
CA ILE A 398 -11.27 -4.36 -40.98
C ILE A 398 -10.89 -5.81 -40.64
N ASN A 399 -11.83 -6.66 -40.22
CA ASN A 399 -11.55 -8.01 -39.70
C ASN A 399 -10.71 -8.85 -40.67
N ALA A 400 -11.08 -8.87 -41.95
CA ALA A 400 -10.33 -9.60 -42.97
C ALA A 400 -8.90 -9.06 -43.17
N ARG A 401 -8.69 -7.75 -42.98
CA ARG A 401 -7.38 -7.08 -43.09
C ARG A 401 -6.49 -7.37 -41.88
N MET A 402 -7.11 -7.66 -40.73
CA MET A 402 -6.45 -7.99 -39.47
C MET A 402 -6.34 -9.51 -39.23
N ALA A 403 -6.72 -10.36 -40.20
CA ALA A 403 -6.91 -11.80 -39.99
C ALA A 403 -5.71 -12.52 -39.34
N GLY A 404 -4.48 -12.21 -39.75
CA GLY A 404 -3.27 -12.81 -39.15
C GLY A 404 -3.09 -12.42 -37.68
N VAL A 405 -3.30 -11.15 -37.34
CA VAL A 405 -3.19 -10.64 -35.97
C VAL A 405 -4.35 -11.17 -35.10
N ASN A 406 -5.57 -11.17 -35.62
CA ASN A 406 -6.75 -11.73 -34.94
C ASN A 406 -6.57 -13.24 -34.66
N SER A 407 -6.02 -13.98 -35.62
CA SER A 407 -5.70 -15.40 -35.45
C SER A 407 -4.61 -15.61 -34.39
N TYR A 408 -3.58 -14.75 -34.37
CA TYR A 408 -2.52 -14.81 -33.36
C TYR A 408 -3.09 -14.72 -31.93
N PHE A 409 -4.01 -13.79 -31.68
CA PHE A 409 -4.68 -13.66 -30.38
C PHE A 409 -5.63 -14.83 -30.08
N SER A 410 -6.48 -15.21 -31.04
CA SER A 410 -7.57 -16.17 -30.82
C SER A 410 -7.14 -17.64 -30.75
N THR A 411 -6.03 -17.99 -31.39
CA THR A 411 -5.50 -19.37 -31.41
C THR A 411 -4.33 -19.55 -30.44
N GLY A 412 -3.78 -18.44 -29.95
CA GLY A 412 -2.64 -18.45 -29.04
C GLY A 412 -3.00 -18.82 -27.61
N SER A 413 -2.07 -19.50 -26.96
CA SER A 413 -2.02 -19.66 -25.50
C SER A 413 -0.79 -18.92 -25.01
N PHE A 414 -0.96 -18.04 -24.03
CA PHE A 414 0.04 -17.06 -23.62
C PHE A 414 0.34 -17.12 -22.14
N ARG A 415 1.62 -17.20 -21.75
CA ARG A 415 2.06 -16.91 -20.39
C ARG A 415 2.25 -15.40 -20.24
N ILE A 416 1.52 -14.80 -19.31
CA ILE A 416 1.63 -13.38 -18.99
C ILE A 416 2.79 -13.16 -18.02
N ASN A 417 3.73 -12.29 -18.38
CA ASN A 417 4.85 -11.94 -17.52
C ASN A 417 5.41 -10.54 -17.84
N TRP A 418 6.27 -10.02 -16.97
CA TRP A 418 7.08 -8.85 -17.25
C TRP A 418 8.08 -9.11 -18.38
N ILE A 419 8.36 -8.09 -19.18
CA ILE A 419 9.39 -8.14 -20.25
C ILE A 419 10.76 -7.61 -19.81
N ASN A 420 10.93 -7.34 -18.52
CA ASN A 420 12.11 -6.66 -17.97
C ASN A 420 13.46 -7.39 -18.16
N GLN A 421 13.42 -8.67 -18.57
CA GLN A 421 14.62 -9.43 -18.97
C GLN A 421 15.09 -9.12 -20.40
N ILE A 422 14.20 -8.63 -21.27
CA ILE A 422 14.49 -8.24 -22.65
C ILE A 422 14.63 -6.71 -22.74
N ILE A 423 13.71 -5.99 -22.10
CA ILE A 423 13.69 -4.53 -22.06
C ILE A 423 13.82 -4.10 -20.59
N PRO A 424 15.05 -3.82 -20.10
CA PRO A 424 15.26 -3.45 -18.70
C PRO A 424 14.37 -2.28 -18.27
N GLY A 425 13.70 -2.43 -17.12
CA GLY A 425 12.79 -1.42 -16.59
C GLY A 425 12.15 -1.87 -15.28
N GLU A 426 11.52 -0.92 -14.59
CA GLU A 426 10.81 -1.18 -13.34
C GLU A 426 9.51 -1.97 -13.59
N ILE A 427 9.19 -2.86 -12.65
CA ILE A 427 7.99 -3.71 -12.68
C ILE A 427 7.06 -3.38 -11.50
N GLY A 428 5.76 -3.61 -11.67
CA GLY A 428 4.77 -3.37 -10.62
C GLY A 428 4.32 -1.91 -10.45
N PHE A 429 4.73 -1.01 -11.35
CA PHE A 429 4.32 0.41 -11.34
C PHE A 429 3.46 0.75 -12.57
N LEU A 430 2.78 1.90 -12.54
CA LEU A 430 2.11 2.40 -13.74
C LEU A 430 3.14 2.67 -14.84
N GLY A 431 2.85 2.24 -16.07
CA GLY A 431 3.79 2.37 -17.17
C GLY A 431 4.79 1.22 -17.31
N SER A 432 4.82 0.27 -16.36
CA SER A 432 5.62 -0.95 -16.50
C SER A 432 5.22 -1.74 -17.75
N LEU A 433 6.20 -2.39 -18.39
CA LEU A 433 5.97 -3.16 -19.61
C LEU A 433 5.60 -4.62 -19.30
N GLY A 434 4.46 -5.05 -19.80
CA GLY A 434 3.96 -6.42 -19.70
C GLY A 434 3.96 -7.12 -21.05
N ALA A 435 4.15 -8.43 -21.06
CA ALA A 435 4.18 -9.25 -22.26
C ALA A 435 3.38 -10.55 -22.11
N PHE A 436 2.93 -11.04 -23.26
CA PHE A 436 2.16 -12.26 -23.43
C PHE A 436 2.96 -13.20 -24.33
N TYR A 437 3.67 -14.15 -23.71
CA TYR A 437 4.56 -15.08 -24.40
C TYR A 437 3.82 -16.34 -24.81
N LYS A 438 3.88 -16.75 -26.09
CA LYS A 438 3.28 -18.02 -26.51
C LYS A 438 3.84 -19.17 -25.68
N THR A 439 2.95 -20.02 -25.17
CA THR A 439 3.36 -21.19 -24.38
C THR A 439 4.13 -22.22 -25.20
N THR A 440 3.95 -22.22 -26.53
CA THR A 440 4.64 -23.11 -27.47
C THR A 440 5.98 -22.56 -27.96
N ASN A 441 6.22 -21.24 -27.84
CA ASN A 441 7.46 -20.60 -28.27
C ASN A 441 7.67 -19.28 -27.51
N ALA A 442 8.64 -19.27 -26.59
CA ALA A 442 8.95 -18.09 -25.78
C ALA A 442 9.50 -16.90 -26.60
N ASN A 443 10.01 -17.13 -27.82
CA ASN A 443 10.46 -16.05 -28.71
C ASN A 443 9.30 -15.40 -29.48
N SER A 444 8.07 -15.91 -29.32
CA SER A 444 6.85 -15.33 -29.89
C SER A 444 6.03 -14.70 -28.79
N TYR A 445 5.91 -13.38 -28.85
CA TYR A 445 5.17 -12.59 -27.86
C TYR A 445 4.73 -11.25 -28.45
N PHE A 446 3.74 -10.65 -27.80
CA PHE A 446 3.51 -9.21 -27.88
C PHE A 446 3.71 -8.60 -26.50
N TYR A 447 4.11 -7.34 -26.48
CA TYR A 447 4.23 -6.57 -25.24
C TYR A 447 3.60 -5.20 -25.38
N GLY A 448 3.38 -4.55 -24.24
CA GLY A 448 2.89 -3.18 -24.19
C GLY A 448 3.02 -2.56 -22.81
N THR A 449 2.67 -1.29 -22.72
CA THR A 449 2.61 -0.53 -21.47
C THR A 449 1.36 -0.90 -20.69
N MET A 450 1.54 -1.33 -19.44
CA MET A 450 0.43 -1.65 -18.53
C MET A 450 -0.11 -0.38 -17.86
N GLY A 451 -1.43 -0.20 -17.91
CA GLY A 451 -2.15 0.95 -17.37
C GLY A 451 -3.43 0.58 -16.62
N ASN A 452 -4.11 1.59 -16.08
CA ASN A 452 -5.36 1.47 -15.31
C ASN A 452 -6.52 2.21 -15.95
#